data_AF-A0A3M2B2N7-F1
#
_entry.id   AF-A0A3M2B2N7-F1
#
_cell.length_a   1.000
_cell.length_b   1.000
_cell.length_c   1.000
_cell.angle_alpha   90.00
_cell.angle_beta   90.00
_cell.angle_gamma   90.00
#
_symmetry.space_group_name_H-M   'P 1'
#
loop_
_entity.id
_entity.type
_entity.pdbx_description
1 polymer ?
#
loop_
_entity_poly.entity_id
_entity_poly.type
_entity_poly.pdbx_seq_one_letter_code
_entity_poly.pdbx_strand_id
1 'polypeptide(L)'
;MNRSQSQQGFHGLTVAAFESRMAQEMTNLIARHGGTPLVAPSMQEVPLEHNTQAIEFGEHLMTGAIDMLILLTGVGTRALLEVWATRFSRESIIQALSRIVLVVRGPKPLGVLKELGISPQVCVPEPNTWHDVLTSLDAFRPQGLHGVRIGVQEYGAPNPELITGLHDRGAQVFTVPVYRWALPNDIAPLRHVLDTILRQEVDV
;
A
#
# COMPACT_ATOMS: atom_id res chain seq x y z
N MET A 1 -4.02 45.71 -26.36
CA MET A 1 -5.20 45.50 -25.50
C MET A 1 -5.39 44.00 -25.31
N ASN A 2 -4.94 43.45 -24.19
CA ASN A 2 -5.01 42.02 -23.86
C ASN A 2 -6.45 41.65 -23.47
N ARG A 3 -7.18 41.03 -24.41
CA ARG A 3 -8.40 40.26 -24.12
C ARG A 3 -8.07 38.77 -24.16
N SER A 4 -7.56 38.20 -23.06
CA SER A 4 -7.57 36.72 -22.84
C SER A 4 -7.28 36.29 -21.39
N GLN A 5 -7.89 36.92 -20.38
CA GLN A 5 -7.85 36.39 -18.99
C GLN A 5 -9.23 36.31 -18.34
N SER A 6 -10.29 36.23 -19.14
CA SER A 6 -11.67 36.18 -18.64
C SER A 6 -12.41 34.95 -19.17
N GLN A 7 -12.06 33.73 -18.72
CA GLN A 7 -12.99 32.58 -18.80
C GLN A 7 -12.54 31.24 -18.14
N GLN A 8 -11.71 31.21 -17.10
CA GLN A 8 -11.53 29.95 -16.35
C GLN A 8 -11.57 30.22 -14.85
N GLY A 9 -12.72 29.92 -14.25
CA GLY A 9 -12.99 30.05 -12.83
C GLY A 9 -14.27 29.30 -12.46
N PHE A 10 -14.53 29.18 -11.17
CA PHE A 10 -15.68 28.46 -10.64
C PHE A 10 -16.94 29.32 -10.54
N HIS A 11 -16.91 30.62 -10.86
CA HIS A 11 -18.11 31.47 -10.98
C HIS A 11 -19.11 31.44 -9.80
N GLY A 12 -18.62 31.26 -8.57
CA GLY A 12 -19.40 31.16 -7.35
C GLY A 12 -19.83 29.75 -6.97
N LEU A 13 -19.55 28.75 -7.82
CA LEU A 13 -19.89 27.35 -7.59
C LEU A 13 -19.22 26.80 -6.32
N THR A 14 -19.94 25.93 -5.61
CA THR A 14 -19.43 25.17 -4.48
C THR A 14 -18.61 24.00 -4.99
N VAL A 15 -17.33 23.97 -4.63
CA VAL A 15 -16.36 22.98 -5.13
C VAL A 15 -15.89 22.11 -3.99
N ALA A 16 -16.18 20.82 -4.07
CA ALA A 16 -15.67 19.84 -3.11
C ALA A 16 -14.24 19.40 -3.50
N ALA A 17 -13.35 19.30 -2.50
CA ALA A 17 -12.04 18.68 -2.71
C ALA A 17 -11.64 17.81 -1.53
N PHE A 18 -10.93 16.72 -1.82
CA PHE A 18 -10.56 15.69 -0.84
C PHE A 18 -9.06 15.64 -0.52
N GLU A 19 -8.36 16.72 -0.86
CA GLU A 19 -6.92 16.84 -0.70
C GLU A 19 -6.56 16.90 0.80
N SER A 20 -5.50 16.18 1.19
CA SER A 20 -5.12 16.00 2.60
C SER A 20 -3.88 16.78 3.03
N ARG A 21 -2.81 16.86 2.23
CA ARG A 21 -1.52 17.46 2.63
C ARG A 21 -1.47 18.98 2.45
N MET A 22 -2.18 19.46 1.45
CA MET A 22 -2.25 20.82 0.92
C MET A 22 -3.70 21.35 0.97
N ALA A 23 -4.48 20.92 1.98
CA ALA A 23 -5.91 21.23 2.06
C ALA A 23 -6.16 22.74 2.11
N GLN A 24 -5.28 23.48 2.78
CA GLN A 24 -5.36 24.94 2.87
C GLN A 24 -5.01 25.61 1.53
N GLU A 25 -3.99 25.10 0.83
CA GLU A 25 -3.60 25.57 -0.50
C GLU A 25 -4.71 25.30 -1.51
N MET A 26 -5.36 24.12 -1.44
CA MET A 26 -6.51 23.77 -2.27
C MET A 26 -7.69 24.72 -2.00
N THR A 27 -8.01 24.97 -0.72
CA THR A 27 -9.03 25.94 -0.30
C THR A 27 -8.75 27.32 -0.89
N ASN A 28 -7.51 27.79 -0.78
CA ASN A 28 -7.09 29.08 -1.30
C ASN A 28 -7.14 29.13 -2.83
N LEU A 29 -6.78 28.03 -3.50
CA LEU A 29 -6.81 27.93 -4.96
C LEU A 29 -8.22 28.02 -5.51
N ILE A 30 -9.17 27.29 -4.92
CA ILE A 30 -10.59 27.33 -5.28
C ILE A 30 -11.16 28.74 -5.09
N ALA A 31 -10.93 29.35 -3.92
CA ALA A 31 -11.40 30.69 -3.62
C ALA A 31 -10.82 31.74 -4.59
N ARG A 32 -9.52 31.64 -4.93
CA ARG A 32 -8.87 32.54 -5.92
C ARG A 32 -9.47 32.43 -7.32
N HIS A 33 -10.00 31.26 -7.68
CA HIS A 33 -10.70 31.05 -8.95
C HIS A 33 -12.21 31.32 -8.84
N GLY A 34 -12.66 31.94 -7.74
CA GLY A 34 -14.03 32.38 -7.53
C GLY A 34 -15.00 31.28 -7.15
N GLY A 35 -14.53 30.16 -6.58
CA GLY A 35 -15.40 29.11 -6.05
C GLY A 35 -15.60 29.21 -4.54
N THR A 36 -16.62 28.53 -4.02
CA THR A 36 -16.84 28.32 -2.58
C THR A 36 -16.23 26.97 -2.19
N PRO A 37 -15.08 26.95 -1.48
CA PRO A 37 -14.38 25.70 -1.18
C PRO A 37 -15.08 24.88 -0.10
N LEU A 38 -15.25 23.59 -0.37
CA LEU A 38 -15.68 22.56 0.58
C LEU A 38 -14.61 21.47 0.63
N VAL A 39 -13.50 21.75 1.32
CA VAL A 39 -12.32 20.88 1.35
C VAL A 39 -12.30 20.04 2.62
N ALA A 40 -12.22 18.71 2.47
CA ALA A 40 -12.07 17.79 3.60
C ALA A 40 -11.00 16.73 3.32
N PRO A 41 -9.99 16.55 4.18
CA PRO A 41 -9.03 15.47 4.03
C PRO A 41 -9.74 14.12 3.95
N SER A 42 -9.40 13.32 2.93
CA SER A 42 -9.94 11.96 2.79
C SER A 42 -9.00 10.90 3.35
N MET A 43 -7.73 11.24 3.55
CA MET A 43 -6.67 10.30 3.94
C MET A 43 -5.66 10.99 4.87
N GLN A 44 -4.98 10.23 5.70
CA GLN A 44 -3.79 10.67 6.44
C GLN A 44 -2.68 9.65 6.29
N GLU A 45 -1.42 10.10 6.26
CA GLU A 45 -0.30 9.17 6.39
C GLU A 45 -0.24 8.64 7.83
N VAL A 46 -0.23 7.31 7.98
CA VAL A 46 -0.02 6.67 9.27
C VAL A 46 1.49 6.62 9.52
N PRO A 47 2.00 7.09 10.68
CA PRO A 47 3.41 6.96 10.99
C PRO A 47 3.83 5.48 11.00
N LEU A 48 5.02 5.20 10.47
CA LEU A 48 5.50 3.83 10.22
C LEU A 48 5.56 2.99 11.51
N GLU A 49 5.91 3.62 12.62
CA GLU A 49 5.98 3.05 13.96
C GLU A 49 4.64 2.55 14.52
N HIS A 50 3.52 3.01 13.97
CA HIS A 50 2.18 2.55 14.37
C HIS A 50 1.69 1.34 13.57
N ASN A 51 2.47 0.86 12.59
CA ASN A 51 2.13 -0.37 11.87
C ASN A 51 2.56 -1.60 12.68
N THR A 52 1.80 -1.86 13.76
CA THR A 52 2.06 -2.97 14.70
C THR A 52 2.11 -4.32 14.01
N GLN A 53 1.22 -4.57 13.03
CA GLN A 53 1.18 -5.83 12.29
C GLN A 53 2.46 -6.07 11.47
N ALA A 54 3.00 -5.03 10.84
CA ALA A 54 4.26 -5.15 10.11
C ALA A 54 5.46 -5.33 11.07
N ILE A 55 5.45 -4.70 12.25
CA ILE A 55 6.47 -4.90 13.29
C ILE A 55 6.41 -6.33 13.83
N GLU A 56 5.24 -6.82 14.23
CA GLU A 56 5.02 -8.19 14.73
C GLU A 56 5.44 -9.24 13.69
N PHE A 57 5.11 -9.02 12.41
CA PHE A 57 5.62 -9.89 11.35
C PHE A 57 7.14 -9.83 11.24
N GLY A 58 7.75 -8.66 11.43
CA GLY A 58 9.21 -8.51 11.50
C GLY A 58 9.79 -9.36 12.63
N GLU A 59 9.19 -9.36 13.83
CA GLU A 59 9.62 -10.19 14.95
C GLU A 59 9.51 -11.69 14.64
N HIS A 60 8.42 -12.12 14.00
CA HIS A 60 8.26 -13.48 13.50
C HIS A 60 9.33 -13.84 12.45
N LEU A 61 9.64 -12.93 11.53
CA LEU A 61 10.70 -13.15 10.54
C LEU A 61 12.07 -13.33 11.22
N MET A 62 12.41 -12.47 12.20
CA MET A 62 13.69 -12.54 12.91
C MET A 62 13.84 -13.82 13.75
N THR A 63 12.74 -14.34 14.29
CA THR A 63 12.72 -15.57 15.10
C THR A 63 12.66 -16.86 14.28
N GLY A 64 12.64 -16.77 12.94
CA GLY A 64 12.52 -17.94 12.06
C GLY A 64 11.12 -18.53 12.03
N ALA A 65 10.10 -17.73 12.36
CA ALA A 65 8.70 -18.13 12.32
C ALA A 65 8.07 -18.07 10.91
N ILE A 66 8.82 -17.61 9.91
CA ILE A 66 8.40 -17.46 8.51
C ILE A 66 9.35 -18.25 7.62
N ASP A 67 8.81 -18.99 6.66
CA ASP A 67 9.58 -19.82 5.71
C ASP A 67 9.70 -19.15 4.33
N MET A 68 8.70 -18.33 3.98
CA MET A 68 8.60 -17.67 2.68
C MET A 68 7.93 -16.30 2.80
N LEU A 69 8.34 -15.34 1.97
CA LEU A 69 7.72 -14.02 1.87
C LEU A 69 7.42 -13.68 0.41
N ILE A 70 6.16 -13.37 0.13
CA ILE A 70 5.66 -12.91 -1.16
C ILE A 70 5.55 -11.39 -1.16
N LEU A 71 6.29 -10.74 -2.05
CA LEU A 71 6.34 -9.29 -2.22
C LEU A 71 5.55 -8.88 -3.46
N LEU A 72 4.40 -8.22 -3.24
CA LEU A 72 3.45 -7.92 -4.31
C LEU A 72 3.79 -6.64 -5.07
N THR A 73 4.33 -5.62 -4.40
CA THR A 73 4.59 -4.31 -5.00
C THR A 73 5.90 -3.70 -4.50
N GLY A 74 6.54 -2.86 -5.32
CA GLY A 74 7.74 -2.15 -4.89
C GLY A 74 7.46 -1.14 -3.77
N VAL A 75 6.33 -0.42 -3.84
CA VAL A 75 5.95 0.56 -2.81
C VAL A 75 5.69 -0.11 -1.46
N GLY A 76 4.96 -1.22 -1.44
CA GLY A 76 4.72 -1.98 -0.21
C GLY A 76 5.96 -2.67 0.33
N THR A 77 6.86 -3.15 -0.54
CA THR A 77 8.17 -3.69 -0.13
C THR A 77 9.01 -2.62 0.56
N ARG A 78 9.12 -1.42 -0.02
CA ARG A 78 9.88 -0.31 0.60
C ARG A 78 9.28 0.09 1.94
N ALA A 79 7.98 0.30 2.00
CA ALA A 79 7.31 0.69 3.23
C ALA A 79 7.47 -0.38 4.33
N LEU A 80 7.44 -1.68 3.98
CA LEU A 80 7.70 -2.75 4.96
C LEU A 80 9.13 -2.67 5.53
N LEU A 81 10.12 -2.45 4.66
CA LEU A 81 11.52 -2.28 5.08
C LEU A 81 11.72 -1.03 5.93
N GLU A 82 11.04 0.08 5.61
CA GLU A 82 11.06 1.31 6.38
C GLU A 82 10.45 1.10 7.78
N VAL A 83 9.32 0.38 7.89
CA VAL A 83 8.74 0.00 9.18
C VAL A 83 9.74 -0.85 9.98
N TRP A 84 10.31 -1.90 9.39
CA TRP A 84 11.28 -2.74 10.09
C TRP A 84 12.54 -1.98 10.51
N ALA A 85 12.99 -1.01 9.73
CA ALA A 85 14.15 -0.19 10.06
C ALA A 85 13.94 0.70 11.30
N THR A 86 12.69 0.91 11.74
CA THR A 86 12.40 1.59 13.02
C THR A 86 12.77 0.73 14.24
N ARG A 87 12.86 -0.60 14.08
CA ARG A 87 13.01 -1.55 15.20
C ARG A 87 14.22 -2.47 15.08
N PHE A 88 14.64 -2.81 13.86
CA PHE A 88 15.68 -3.77 13.56
C PHE A 88 16.82 -3.13 12.77
N SER A 89 18.06 -3.60 12.97
CA SER A 89 19.19 -3.13 12.17
C SER A 89 19.06 -3.60 10.72
N ARG A 90 19.65 -2.85 9.79
CA ARG A 90 19.68 -3.21 8.37
C ARG A 90 20.28 -4.59 8.15
N GLU A 91 21.36 -4.91 8.87
CA GLU A 91 22.06 -6.20 8.79
C GLU A 91 21.14 -7.35 9.23
N SER A 92 20.38 -7.15 10.31
CA SER A 92 19.43 -8.14 10.82
C SER A 92 18.31 -8.42 9.82
N ILE A 93 17.77 -7.36 9.19
CA ILE A 93 16.76 -7.48 8.14
C ILE A 93 17.30 -8.28 6.95
N ILE A 94 18.48 -7.91 6.44
CA ILE A 94 19.11 -8.60 5.31
C ILE A 94 19.38 -10.07 5.65
N GLN A 95 19.90 -10.34 6.84
CA GLN A 95 20.20 -11.70 7.29
C GLN A 95 18.93 -12.56 7.39
N ALA A 96 17.85 -12.01 7.95
CA ALA A 96 16.59 -12.73 8.08
C ALA A 96 15.95 -13.02 6.71
N LEU A 97 15.92 -12.01 5.82
CA LEU A 97 15.42 -12.17 4.45
C LEU A 97 16.22 -13.18 3.63
N SER A 98 17.52 -13.28 3.87
CA SER A 98 18.41 -14.21 3.16
C SER A 98 18.25 -15.68 3.61
N ARG A 99 17.54 -15.94 4.71
CA ARG A 99 17.27 -17.29 5.24
C ARG A 99 15.96 -17.89 4.75
N ILE A 100 15.09 -17.09 4.15
CA ILE A 100 13.76 -17.50 3.70
C ILE A 100 13.67 -17.53 2.18
N VAL A 101 12.61 -18.16 1.66
CA VAL A 101 12.27 -18.06 0.24
C VAL A 101 11.61 -16.71 -0.03
N LEU A 102 12.18 -15.93 -0.92
CA LEU A 102 11.61 -14.67 -1.38
C LEU A 102 10.99 -14.86 -2.76
N VAL A 103 9.73 -14.43 -2.86
CA VAL A 103 8.94 -14.47 -4.10
C VAL A 103 8.59 -13.04 -4.45
N VAL A 104 8.97 -12.59 -5.64
CA VAL A 104 8.62 -11.26 -6.13
C VAL A 104 7.61 -11.37 -7.27
N ARG A 105 6.47 -10.69 -7.13
CA ARG A 105 5.40 -10.69 -8.15
C ARG A 105 5.82 -10.02 -9.46
N GLY A 106 6.91 -9.24 -9.50
CA GLY A 106 7.35 -8.56 -10.72
C GLY A 106 8.56 -7.65 -10.51
N PRO A 107 8.88 -6.77 -11.49
CA PRO A 107 10.14 -6.02 -11.51
C PRO A 107 10.26 -4.95 -10.40
N LYS A 108 9.12 -4.42 -9.91
CA LYS A 108 9.11 -3.37 -8.88
C LYS A 108 9.66 -3.87 -7.52
N PRO A 109 9.09 -4.92 -6.90
CA PRO A 109 9.68 -5.49 -5.67
C PRO A 109 11.09 -6.05 -5.89
N LEU A 110 11.38 -6.60 -7.08
CA LEU A 110 12.74 -7.04 -7.43
C LEU A 110 13.75 -5.89 -7.36
N GLY A 111 13.41 -4.71 -7.86
CA GLY A 111 14.27 -3.52 -7.77
C GLY A 111 14.63 -3.16 -6.33
N VAL A 112 13.67 -3.26 -5.41
CA VAL A 112 13.89 -2.98 -3.98
C VAL A 112 14.85 -3.99 -3.35
N LEU A 113 14.69 -5.29 -3.65
CA LEU A 113 15.61 -6.32 -3.14
C LEU A 113 17.04 -6.15 -3.70
N LYS A 114 17.18 -5.73 -4.96
CA LYS A 114 18.50 -5.44 -5.55
C LYS A 114 19.27 -4.35 -4.81
N GLU A 115 18.57 -3.31 -4.32
CA GLU A 115 19.19 -2.25 -3.51
C GLU A 115 19.69 -2.76 -2.13
N LEU A 116 19.14 -3.87 -1.66
CA LEU A 116 19.61 -4.58 -0.47
C LEU A 116 20.71 -5.62 -0.78
N GLY A 117 21.05 -5.83 -2.05
CA GLY A 117 21.96 -6.90 -2.48
C GLY A 117 21.36 -8.31 -2.35
N ILE A 118 20.03 -8.43 -2.32
CA ILE A 118 19.32 -9.71 -2.14
C ILE A 118 18.72 -10.17 -3.47
N SER A 119 18.94 -11.45 -3.80
CA SER A 119 18.32 -12.10 -4.96
C SER A 119 17.15 -12.98 -4.50
N PRO A 120 15.93 -12.78 -5.01
CA PRO A 120 14.81 -13.67 -4.71
C PRO A 120 14.94 -14.99 -5.44
N GLN A 121 14.40 -16.05 -4.83
CA GLN A 121 14.41 -17.40 -5.40
C GLN A 121 13.35 -17.58 -6.47
N VAL A 122 12.24 -16.83 -6.39
CA VAL A 122 11.16 -16.87 -7.38
C VAL A 122 10.88 -15.47 -7.89
N CYS A 123 11.03 -15.28 -9.20
CA CYS A 123 10.56 -14.10 -9.93
C CYS A 123 9.36 -14.52 -10.77
N VAL A 124 8.19 -13.96 -10.48
CA VAL A 124 6.97 -14.25 -11.23
C VAL A 124 7.07 -13.63 -12.63
N PRO A 125 6.75 -14.38 -13.70
CA PRO A 125 6.79 -13.87 -15.06
C PRO A 125 5.59 -12.97 -15.37
N GLU A 126 5.70 -12.18 -16.45
CA GLU A 126 4.56 -11.45 -17.00
C GLU A 126 3.43 -12.43 -17.39
N PRO A 127 2.15 -12.10 -17.11
CA PRO A 127 1.63 -10.76 -16.79
C PRO A 127 1.68 -10.34 -15.31
N ASN A 128 2.41 -11.06 -14.45
CA ASN A 128 2.59 -10.71 -13.04
C ASN A 128 1.24 -10.64 -12.30
N THR A 129 0.35 -11.61 -12.45
CA THR A 129 -0.94 -11.68 -11.73
C THR A 129 -0.85 -12.56 -10.49
N TRP A 130 -1.92 -12.62 -9.70
CA TRP A 130 -1.97 -13.54 -8.57
C TRP A 130 -1.99 -15.01 -9.02
N HIS A 131 -2.60 -15.32 -10.17
CA HIS A 131 -2.54 -16.65 -10.77
C HIS A 131 -1.10 -17.03 -11.14
N ASP A 132 -0.33 -16.08 -11.65
CA ASP A 132 1.07 -16.31 -12.02
C ASP A 132 1.95 -16.53 -10.78
N VAL A 133 1.64 -15.87 -9.66
CA VAL A 133 2.29 -16.16 -8.37
C VAL A 133 2.05 -17.62 -7.98
N LEU A 134 0.79 -18.06 -7.97
CA LEU A 134 0.43 -19.44 -7.61
C LEU A 134 1.08 -20.46 -8.56
N THR A 135 1.03 -20.20 -9.86
CA THR A 135 1.66 -21.06 -10.89
C THR A 135 3.18 -21.14 -10.70
N SER A 136 3.83 -20.01 -10.39
CA SER A 136 5.27 -19.97 -10.11
C SER A 136 5.62 -20.75 -8.84
N LEU A 137 4.76 -20.70 -7.83
CA LEU A 137 4.93 -21.48 -6.60
C LEU A 137 4.75 -22.98 -6.84
N ASP A 138 3.79 -23.38 -7.68
CA ASP A 138 3.59 -24.78 -8.07
C ASP A 138 4.82 -25.33 -8.80
N ALA A 139 5.41 -24.53 -9.70
CA ALA A 139 6.64 -24.88 -10.38
C ALA A 139 7.85 -24.94 -9.43
N PHE A 140 7.95 -24.00 -8.49
CA PHE A 140 9.03 -23.96 -7.51
C PHE A 140 8.95 -25.06 -6.46
N ARG A 141 7.74 -25.46 -6.06
CA ARG A 141 7.48 -26.48 -5.04
C ARG A 141 6.39 -27.47 -5.47
N PRO A 142 6.68 -28.39 -6.40
CA PRO A 142 5.69 -29.31 -6.98
C PRO A 142 4.97 -30.22 -5.99
N GLN A 143 5.58 -30.46 -4.82
CA GLN A 143 5.02 -31.22 -3.71
C GLN A 143 3.96 -30.47 -2.88
N GLY A 144 3.64 -29.23 -3.26
CA GLY A 144 2.67 -28.36 -2.58
C GLY A 144 3.29 -27.51 -1.47
N LEU A 145 2.46 -26.70 -0.80
CA LEU A 145 2.85 -25.73 0.23
C LEU A 145 2.46 -26.18 1.65
N HIS A 146 2.17 -27.47 1.85
CA HIS A 146 1.77 -28.02 3.15
C HIS A 146 2.73 -27.62 4.28
N GLY A 147 2.17 -26.93 5.28
CA GLY A 147 2.89 -26.51 6.49
C GLY A 147 3.87 -25.35 6.30
N VAL A 148 3.99 -24.78 5.09
CA VAL A 148 4.86 -23.62 4.84
C VAL A 148 4.20 -22.38 5.40
N ARG A 149 4.95 -21.62 6.21
CA ARG A 149 4.53 -20.35 6.79
C ARG A 149 4.91 -19.22 5.85
N ILE A 150 3.91 -18.70 5.14
CA ILE A 150 4.07 -17.73 4.06
C ILE A 150 3.58 -16.36 4.53
N GLY A 151 4.49 -15.38 4.56
CA GLY A 151 4.13 -13.98 4.62
C GLY A 151 3.68 -13.45 3.26
N VAL A 152 2.60 -12.68 3.23
CA VAL A 152 2.16 -11.97 2.02
C VAL A 152 2.15 -10.47 2.33
N GLN A 153 3.08 -9.75 1.71
CA GLN A 153 3.13 -8.29 1.81
C GLN A 153 2.00 -7.69 0.99
N GLU A 154 1.04 -7.06 1.66
CA GLU A 154 -0.11 -6.39 1.04
C GLU A 154 0.09 -4.87 1.00
N TYR A 155 -0.52 -4.23 0.00
CA TYR A 155 -0.52 -2.77 -0.11
C TYR A 155 -1.90 -2.30 -0.58
N GLY A 156 -2.54 -1.43 0.20
CA GLY A 156 -3.85 -0.85 -0.09
C GLY A 156 -5.03 -1.75 0.29
N ALA A 157 -5.18 -2.88 -0.41
CA ALA A 157 -6.27 -3.83 -0.18
C ALA A 157 -5.75 -5.27 -0.15
N PRO A 158 -6.45 -6.18 0.57
CA PRO A 158 -6.14 -7.61 0.54
C PRO A 158 -6.28 -8.21 -0.86
N ASN A 159 -5.67 -9.36 -1.10
CA ASN A 159 -5.88 -10.17 -2.30
C ASN A 159 -6.50 -11.53 -1.94
N PRO A 160 -7.82 -11.60 -1.70
CA PRO A 160 -8.49 -12.81 -1.19
C PRO A 160 -8.26 -14.04 -2.07
N GLU A 161 -8.17 -13.87 -3.39
CA GLU A 161 -7.95 -14.95 -4.34
C GLU A 161 -6.55 -15.56 -4.20
N LEU A 162 -5.52 -14.71 -4.04
CA LEU A 162 -4.17 -15.19 -3.76
C LEU A 162 -4.11 -15.94 -2.42
N ILE A 163 -4.71 -15.37 -1.38
CA ILE A 163 -4.71 -15.96 -0.03
C ILE A 163 -5.43 -17.32 -0.03
N THR A 164 -6.61 -17.39 -0.65
CA THR A 164 -7.37 -18.64 -0.82
C THR A 164 -6.54 -19.66 -1.59
N GLY A 165 -5.95 -19.28 -2.72
CA GLY A 165 -5.13 -20.19 -3.51
C GLY A 165 -3.88 -20.71 -2.80
N LEU A 166 -3.29 -19.95 -1.87
CA LEU A 166 -2.19 -20.41 -1.03
C LEU A 166 -2.69 -21.41 0.04
N HIS A 167 -3.84 -21.14 0.66
CA HIS A 167 -4.45 -22.06 1.62
C HIS A 167 -4.86 -23.40 0.98
N ASP A 168 -5.42 -23.36 -0.23
CA ASP A 168 -5.77 -24.56 -1.00
C ASP A 168 -4.54 -25.45 -1.29
N ARG A 169 -3.34 -24.85 -1.32
CA ARG A 169 -2.05 -25.55 -1.45
C ARG A 169 -1.46 -26.00 -0.10
N GLY A 170 -2.18 -25.82 0.99
CA GLY A 170 -1.80 -26.24 2.35
C GLY A 170 -0.89 -25.26 3.10
N ALA A 171 -0.73 -24.03 2.62
CA ALA A 171 0.09 -23.02 3.29
C ALA A 171 -0.60 -22.45 4.54
N GLN A 172 0.23 -22.06 5.52
CA GLN A 172 -0.16 -21.17 6.61
C GLN A 172 0.18 -19.75 6.19
N VAL A 173 -0.83 -18.90 6.02
CA VAL A 173 -0.66 -17.58 5.41
C VAL A 173 -0.76 -16.48 6.46
N PHE A 174 0.21 -15.56 6.45
CA PHE A 174 0.28 -14.39 7.32
C PHE A 174 0.26 -13.14 6.42
N THR A 175 -0.83 -12.39 6.44
CA THR A 175 -0.94 -11.13 5.71
C THR A 175 -0.21 -10.02 6.45
N VAL A 176 0.60 -9.26 5.73
CA VAL A 176 1.37 -8.13 6.27
C VAL A 176 0.88 -6.86 5.57
N PRO A 177 -0.17 -6.22 6.10
CA PRO A 177 -0.67 -5.00 5.51
C PRO A 177 0.29 -3.86 5.81
N VAL A 178 0.76 -3.21 4.75
CA VAL A 178 1.65 -2.06 4.88
C VAL A 178 0.83 -0.80 4.65
N TYR A 179 0.21 -0.31 5.73
CA TYR A 179 -0.57 0.91 5.68
C TYR A 179 0.35 2.12 5.66
N ARG A 180 0.29 2.85 4.55
CA ARG A 180 0.81 4.22 4.47
C ARG A 180 -0.32 5.25 4.52
N TRP A 181 -1.58 4.80 4.56
CA TRP A 181 -2.74 5.67 4.52
C TRP A 181 -3.91 5.11 5.34
N ALA A 182 -4.54 5.95 6.14
CA ALA A 182 -5.78 5.66 6.86
C ALA A 182 -6.78 6.81 6.67
N LEU A 183 -8.03 6.62 7.09
CA LEU A 183 -8.94 7.76 7.28
C LEU A 183 -8.33 8.74 8.29
N PRO A 184 -8.55 10.06 8.15
CA PRO A 184 -8.17 11.03 9.16
C PRO A 184 -8.75 10.66 10.54
N ASN A 185 -8.04 11.03 11.61
CA ASN A 185 -8.51 10.78 12.99
C ASN A 185 -9.89 11.38 13.25
N ASP A 186 -10.17 12.54 12.65
CA ASP A 186 -11.50 13.15 12.61
C ASP A 186 -12.12 13.02 11.21
N ILE A 187 -13.14 12.18 11.10
CA ILE A 187 -13.90 11.95 9.86
C ILE A 187 -15.12 12.88 9.72
N ALA A 188 -15.41 13.75 10.69
CA ALA A 188 -16.57 14.63 10.65
C ALA A 188 -16.55 15.59 9.44
N PRO A 189 -15.42 16.22 9.07
CA PRO A 189 -15.35 17.05 7.86
C PRO A 189 -15.67 16.24 6.60
N LEU A 190 -15.12 15.03 6.47
CA LEU A 190 -15.36 14.16 5.33
C LEU A 190 -16.84 13.76 5.20
N ARG A 191 -17.47 13.40 6.33
CA ARG A 191 -18.92 13.11 6.37
C ARG A 191 -19.75 14.31 5.96
N HIS A 192 -19.42 15.50 6.45
CA HIS A 192 -20.12 16.72 6.09
C HIS A 192 -20.10 16.97 4.58
N VAL A 193 -18.94 16.83 3.93
CA VAL A 193 -18.83 17.00 2.46
C VAL A 193 -19.68 15.95 1.73
N LEU A 194 -19.65 14.70 2.16
CA LEU A 194 -20.46 13.64 1.56
C LEU A 194 -21.96 13.91 1.69
N ASP A 195 -22.42 14.37 2.87
CA ASP A 195 -23.82 14.73 3.08
C ASP A 195 -24.25 15.90 2.18
N THR A 196 -23.40 16.91 2.00
CA THR A 196 -23.64 18.06 1.11
C THR A 196 -23.70 17.63 -0.37
N ILE A 197 -22.83 16.71 -0.79
CA ILE A 197 -22.88 16.11 -2.14
C ILE A 197 -24.19 15.34 -2.34
N LEU A 198 -24.58 14.50 -1.37
CA LEU A 198 -25.81 13.71 -1.45
C LEU A 198 -27.07 14.59 -1.50
N ARG A 199 -27.02 15.78 -0.92
CA ARG A 199 -28.07 16.82 -1.00
C ARG A 199 -28.03 17.63 -2.31
N GLN A 200 -27.07 17.38 -3.19
CA GLN A 200 -26.84 18.13 -4.44
C GLN A 200 -26.53 19.62 -4.19
N GLU A 201 -25.89 19.92 -3.06
CA GLU A 201 -25.47 21.27 -2.67
C GLU A 201 -23.99 21.56 -3.06
N VAL A 202 -23.36 20.62 -3.76
CA VAL A 202 -22.03 20.75 -4.39
C VAL A 202 -22.18 20.77 -5.89
N ASP A 203 -21.52 21.72 -6.54
CA ASP A 203 -21.59 21.94 -7.98
C ASP A 203 -20.46 21.25 -8.76
N VAL A 204 -19.28 21.08 -8.12
CA VAL A 204 -18.05 20.51 -8.71
C VAL A 204 -17.35 19.56 -7.74
#